data_AF-W8KQC5-F1
#
_entry.id   AF-W8KQC5-F1
#
_cell.length_a   1.000
_cell.length_b   1.000
_cell.length_c   1.000
_cell.angle_alpha   90.00
_cell.angle_beta   90.00
_cell.angle_gamma   90.00
#
_symmetry.space_group_name_H-M   'P 1'
#
loop_
_entity.id
_entity.type
_entity.pdbx_description
1 polymer ?
#
loop_
_entity_poly.entity_id
_entity_poly.type
_entity_poly.pdbx_seq_one_letter_code
_entity_poly.pdbx_strand_id
1 'polypeptide(L)'
;MPCFLDFEASSLTRGSYPVQVAWSDGAGRLECWLIRPAPEWNDWCDQAEEMHGISRDMIEEGGCDITWLCRRMNRALAGKVVFTDGVHLDRFWLQRLFVAGSFMPRFRLGDVFKLLEPRLPAPEYRAPDLLQCLMTQARRDTPGFAHQADSDVRYLLNLWRRVRNHHPAVSSPNPGRRVLPAVPTEGFNAHQQTASPSLAGEPR
;
A
#
# COMPACT_ATOMS: atom_id res chain seq x y z
N MET A 1 -12.72 12.66 -2.39
CA MET A 1 -11.81 11.51 -2.27
C MET A 1 -10.84 11.55 -3.45
N PRO A 2 -9.57 11.12 -3.31
CA PRO A 2 -8.80 10.67 -4.47
C PRO A 2 -9.54 9.52 -5.16
N CYS A 3 -9.35 9.37 -6.47
CA CYS A 3 -9.81 8.18 -7.19
C CYS A 3 -8.73 7.11 -7.10
N PHE A 4 -9.13 5.88 -6.79
CA PHE A 4 -8.24 4.72 -6.75
C PHE A 4 -8.66 3.70 -7.82
N LEU A 5 -7.74 2.87 -8.28
CA LEU A 5 -7.96 1.79 -9.24
C LEU A 5 -7.05 0.61 -8.87
N ASP A 6 -7.50 -0.59 -9.22
CA ASP A 6 -6.73 -1.82 -9.15
C ASP A 6 -7.12 -2.76 -10.32
N PHE A 7 -6.21 -3.64 -10.72
CA PHE A 7 -6.39 -4.68 -11.73
C PHE A 7 -5.94 -6.05 -11.21
N GLU A 8 -6.82 -7.04 -11.31
CA GLU A 8 -6.40 -8.45 -11.27
C GLU A 8 -6.01 -8.92 -12.68
N ALA A 9 -5.08 -9.87 -12.78
CA ALA A 9 -4.53 -10.32 -14.06
C ALA A 9 -4.28 -11.83 -14.14
N SER A 10 -4.31 -12.36 -15.37
CA SER A 10 -4.17 -13.78 -15.70
C SER A 10 -2.90 -14.44 -15.16
N SER A 11 -1.84 -13.65 -14.97
CA SER A 11 -0.57 -14.04 -14.34
C SER A 11 0.33 -12.81 -14.11
N LEU A 12 1.56 -13.05 -13.65
CA LEU A 12 2.63 -12.04 -13.59
C LEU A 12 3.65 -12.14 -14.75
N THR A 13 3.36 -12.93 -15.80
CA THR A 13 4.28 -13.04 -16.95
C THR A 13 4.16 -11.82 -17.88
N ARG A 14 5.12 -11.67 -18.83
CA ARG A 14 5.00 -10.70 -19.93
C ARG A 14 3.80 -11.00 -20.86
N GLY A 15 3.25 -12.21 -20.83
CA GLY A 15 2.07 -12.62 -21.57
C GLY A 15 0.75 -12.15 -20.94
N SER A 16 0.76 -11.73 -19.67
CA SER A 16 -0.47 -11.55 -18.89
C SER A 16 -1.34 -10.37 -19.26
N TYR A 17 -2.63 -10.49 -18.96
CA TYR A 17 -3.66 -9.51 -19.28
C TYR A 17 -4.64 -9.32 -18.11
N PRO A 18 -5.31 -8.16 -18.01
CA PRO A 18 -6.24 -7.92 -16.92
C PRO A 18 -7.51 -8.76 -17.08
N VAL A 19 -7.96 -9.37 -15.98
CA VAL A 19 -9.16 -10.23 -15.90
C VAL A 19 -10.29 -9.55 -15.12
N GLN A 20 -9.94 -8.62 -14.22
CA GLN A 20 -10.87 -7.75 -13.52
C GLN A 20 -10.26 -6.36 -13.38
N VAL A 21 -11.11 -5.34 -13.36
CA VAL A 21 -10.71 -3.98 -12.97
C VAL A 21 -11.75 -3.38 -12.04
N ALA A 22 -11.28 -2.63 -11.04
CA ALA A 22 -12.15 -1.76 -10.26
C ALA A 22 -11.60 -0.35 -10.17
N TRP A 23 -12.48 0.61 -9.94
CA TRP A 23 -12.09 1.98 -9.60
C TRP A 23 -13.09 2.64 -8.66
N SER A 24 -12.65 3.72 -8.02
CA SER A 24 -13.48 4.59 -7.20
C SER A 24 -13.60 6.00 -7.78
N ASP A 25 -14.78 6.60 -7.65
CA ASP A 25 -15.01 8.00 -8.02
C ASP A 25 -14.60 8.99 -6.91
N GLY A 26 -14.75 10.29 -7.17
CA GLY A 26 -14.41 11.34 -6.20
C GLY A 26 -15.24 11.33 -4.92
N ALA A 27 -16.38 10.62 -4.88
CA ALA A 27 -17.19 10.38 -3.70
C ALA A 27 -16.80 9.07 -2.97
N GLY A 28 -15.92 8.25 -3.57
CA GLY A 28 -15.54 6.93 -3.06
C GLY A 28 -16.53 5.82 -3.41
N ARG A 29 -17.42 6.03 -4.40
CA ARG A 29 -18.28 4.97 -4.94
C ARG A 29 -17.46 4.09 -5.86
N LEU A 30 -17.66 2.79 -5.73
CA LEU A 30 -16.95 1.76 -6.49
C LEU A 30 -17.68 1.38 -7.77
N GLU A 31 -16.90 0.94 -8.73
CA GLU A 31 -17.33 0.29 -9.96
C GLU A 31 -16.31 -0.79 -10.28
N CYS A 32 -16.78 -2.00 -10.61
CA CYS A 32 -15.93 -3.18 -10.85
C CYS A 32 -16.49 -3.98 -12.03
N TRP A 33 -15.60 -4.51 -12.87
CA TRP A 33 -15.95 -5.28 -14.07
C TRP A 33 -14.97 -6.43 -14.28
N LEU A 34 -15.50 -7.63 -14.53
CA LEU A 34 -14.75 -8.70 -15.19
C LEU A 34 -14.52 -8.33 -16.66
N ILE A 35 -13.41 -8.78 -17.24
CA ILE A 35 -12.96 -8.38 -18.59
C ILE A 35 -12.90 -9.62 -19.46
N ARG A 36 -13.67 -9.68 -20.55
CA ARG A 36 -13.56 -10.80 -21.48
C ARG A 36 -12.21 -10.74 -22.20
N PRO A 37 -11.45 -11.85 -22.28
CA PRO A 37 -10.18 -11.86 -22.99
C PRO A 37 -10.31 -11.44 -24.46
N ALA A 38 -9.30 -10.77 -25.00
CA ALA A 38 -9.14 -10.64 -26.45
C ALA A 38 -8.74 -12.02 -27.04
N PRO A 39 -9.06 -12.34 -28.31
CA PRO A 39 -8.76 -13.66 -28.89
C PRO A 39 -7.28 -14.07 -28.84
N GLU A 40 -6.36 -13.10 -28.87
CA GLU A 40 -4.92 -13.33 -28.76
C GLU A 40 -4.41 -13.49 -27.31
N TRP A 41 -5.23 -13.21 -26.29
CA TRP A 41 -4.88 -13.30 -24.87
C TRP A 41 -5.06 -14.72 -24.34
N ASN A 42 -3.96 -15.50 -24.35
CA ASN A 42 -3.98 -16.93 -24.05
C ASN A 42 -3.22 -17.34 -22.78
N ASP A 43 -2.44 -16.42 -22.20
CA ASP A 43 -1.75 -16.61 -20.92
C ASP A 43 -2.73 -16.90 -19.77
N TRP A 44 -2.41 -17.84 -18.90
CA TRP A 44 -3.19 -18.14 -17.69
C TRP A 44 -2.27 -18.75 -16.63
N CYS A 45 -2.59 -18.55 -15.36
CA CYS A 45 -1.85 -19.10 -14.24
C CYS A 45 -2.81 -19.51 -13.14
N ASP A 46 -2.89 -20.81 -12.88
CA ASP A 46 -3.79 -21.39 -11.88
C ASP A 46 -3.54 -20.81 -10.46
N GLN A 47 -2.30 -20.42 -10.16
CA GLN A 47 -1.96 -19.73 -8.91
C GLN A 47 -2.53 -18.30 -8.85
N ALA A 48 -2.62 -17.59 -9.97
CA ALA A 48 -3.31 -16.29 -10.01
C ALA A 48 -4.82 -16.49 -9.81
N GLU A 49 -5.40 -17.47 -10.51
CA GLU A 49 -6.80 -17.88 -10.34
C GLU A 49 -7.13 -18.23 -8.88
N GLU A 50 -6.29 -19.00 -8.19
CA GLU A 50 -6.45 -19.32 -6.76
C GLU A 50 -6.34 -18.07 -5.87
N MET A 51 -5.37 -17.17 -6.16
CA MET A 51 -5.18 -15.95 -5.36
C MET A 51 -6.37 -15.00 -5.44
N HIS A 52 -6.97 -14.80 -6.63
CA HIS A 52 -8.07 -13.85 -6.82
C HIS A 52 -9.48 -14.47 -6.86
N GLY A 53 -9.58 -15.80 -7.01
CA GLY A 53 -10.85 -16.52 -7.09
C GLY A 53 -11.64 -16.21 -8.36
N ILE A 54 -10.96 -15.96 -9.48
CA ILE A 54 -11.58 -15.59 -10.77
C ILE A 54 -11.11 -16.57 -11.83
N SER A 55 -11.95 -17.54 -12.17
CA SER A 55 -11.66 -18.53 -13.21
C SER A 55 -11.76 -17.95 -14.61
N ARG A 56 -11.10 -18.64 -15.55
CA ARG A 56 -11.13 -18.32 -16.98
C ARG A 56 -12.56 -18.35 -17.54
N ASP A 57 -13.34 -19.37 -17.17
CA ASP A 57 -14.73 -19.52 -17.61
C ASP A 57 -15.58 -18.31 -17.19
N MET A 58 -15.42 -17.80 -15.97
CA MET A 58 -16.17 -16.64 -15.49
C MET A 58 -15.89 -15.35 -16.29
N ILE A 59 -14.68 -15.17 -16.81
CA ILE A 59 -14.37 -14.00 -17.65
C ILE A 59 -14.73 -14.20 -19.12
N GLU A 60 -14.68 -15.43 -19.64
CA GLU A 60 -15.13 -15.74 -21.00
C GLU A 60 -16.66 -15.60 -21.12
N GLU A 61 -17.42 -16.15 -20.16
CA GLU A 61 -18.88 -16.03 -20.08
C GLU A 61 -19.32 -14.63 -19.64
N GLY A 62 -18.90 -14.20 -18.44
CA GLY A 62 -19.41 -13.02 -17.74
C GLY A 62 -18.65 -11.71 -17.98
N GLY A 63 -17.51 -11.75 -18.66
CA GLY A 63 -16.69 -10.56 -18.90
C GLY A 63 -17.39 -9.49 -19.75
N CYS A 64 -17.09 -8.21 -19.49
CA CYS A 64 -17.53 -7.13 -20.34
C CYS A 64 -16.65 -7.00 -21.60
N ASP A 65 -17.19 -6.37 -22.64
CA ASP A 65 -16.44 -6.04 -23.86
C ASP A 65 -15.37 -4.96 -23.58
N ILE A 66 -14.17 -5.18 -24.12
CA ILE A 66 -13.00 -4.30 -23.96
C ILE A 66 -13.29 -2.89 -24.52
N THR A 67 -13.97 -2.78 -25.67
CA THR A 67 -14.31 -1.48 -26.28
C THR A 67 -15.27 -0.67 -25.41
N TRP A 68 -16.30 -1.33 -24.89
CA TRP A 68 -17.25 -0.78 -23.92
C TRP A 68 -16.54 -0.34 -22.64
N LEU A 69 -15.65 -1.17 -22.08
CA LEU A 69 -14.92 -0.88 -20.85
C LEU A 69 -13.99 0.32 -21.01
N CYS A 70 -13.22 0.38 -22.09
CA CYS A 70 -12.35 1.53 -22.40
C CYS A 70 -13.13 2.84 -22.47
N ARG A 71 -14.31 2.83 -23.12
CA ARG A 71 -15.23 3.99 -23.16
C ARG A 71 -15.78 4.32 -21.78
N ARG A 72 -16.15 3.32 -20.98
CA ARG A 72 -16.71 3.48 -19.63
C ARG A 72 -15.71 4.10 -18.67
N MET A 73 -14.48 3.59 -18.64
CA MET A 73 -13.35 4.12 -17.87
C MET A 73 -13.03 5.55 -18.30
N ASN A 74 -12.90 5.80 -19.61
CA ASN A 74 -12.65 7.16 -20.11
C ASN A 74 -13.75 8.15 -19.71
N ARG A 75 -15.03 7.76 -19.74
CA ARG A 75 -16.14 8.59 -19.27
C ARG A 75 -16.10 8.84 -17.76
N ALA A 76 -15.72 7.85 -16.95
CA ALA A 76 -15.65 7.96 -15.49
C ALA A 76 -14.44 8.74 -14.99
N LEU A 77 -13.29 8.61 -15.66
CA LEU A 77 -11.98 8.99 -15.13
C LEU A 77 -11.30 10.15 -15.87
N ALA A 78 -11.84 10.63 -17.01
CA ALA A 78 -11.23 11.69 -17.81
C ALA A 78 -10.74 12.90 -17.00
N GLY A 79 -9.51 13.34 -17.28
CA GLY A 79 -8.84 14.48 -16.63
C GLY A 79 -8.28 14.19 -15.23
N LYS A 80 -8.55 13.02 -14.64
CA LYS A 80 -8.14 12.69 -13.27
C LYS A 80 -6.76 12.03 -13.22
N VAL A 81 -6.15 12.11 -12.03
CA VAL A 81 -5.14 11.16 -11.59
C VAL A 81 -5.85 10.09 -10.77
N VAL A 82 -5.57 8.83 -11.06
CA VAL A 82 -6.16 7.65 -10.41
C VAL A 82 -5.03 6.87 -9.78
N PHE A 83 -5.13 6.58 -8.48
CA PHE A 83 -4.01 6.08 -7.67
C PHE A 83 -4.09 4.57 -7.44
N THR A 84 -2.93 3.93 -7.40
CA THR A 84 -2.72 2.50 -7.15
C THR A 84 -1.41 2.33 -6.34
N ASP A 85 -1.28 1.25 -5.57
CA ASP A 85 0.00 0.78 -4.99
C ASP A 85 0.87 0.01 -5.99
N GLY A 86 0.30 -0.52 -7.07
CA GLY A 86 0.96 -1.30 -8.13
C GLY A 86 1.37 -0.52 -9.40
N VAL A 87 1.55 0.81 -9.35
CA VAL A 87 1.58 1.75 -10.52
C VAL A 87 2.36 1.35 -11.79
N HIS A 88 3.35 0.46 -11.69
CA HIS A 88 4.06 -0.10 -12.86
C HIS A 88 3.29 -1.27 -13.52
N LEU A 89 2.70 -2.16 -12.72
CA LEU A 89 1.90 -3.29 -13.15
C LEU A 89 0.55 -2.83 -13.72
N ASP A 90 -0.19 -1.98 -12.98
CA ASP A 90 -1.45 -1.40 -13.47
C ASP A 90 -1.27 -0.62 -14.77
N ARG A 91 -0.11 0.04 -14.96
CA ARG A 91 0.19 0.74 -16.20
C ARG A 91 0.35 -0.22 -17.37
N PHE A 92 0.99 -1.36 -17.16
CA PHE A 92 1.14 -2.41 -18.17
C PHE A 92 -0.23 -2.99 -18.55
N TRP A 93 -1.06 -3.35 -17.57
CA TRP A 93 -2.40 -3.89 -17.83
C TRP A 93 -3.36 -2.85 -18.42
N LEU A 94 -3.34 -1.61 -17.95
CA LEU A 94 -4.08 -0.49 -18.53
C LEU A 94 -3.68 -0.25 -19.99
N GLN A 95 -2.38 -0.24 -20.30
CA GLN A 95 -1.90 -0.09 -21.68
C GLN A 95 -2.39 -1.24 -22.56
N ARG A 96 -2.28 -2.48 -22.09
CA ARG A 96 -2.75 -3.66 -22.83
C ARG A 96 -4.25 -3.60 -23.12
N LEU A 97 -5.07 -3.28 -22.11
CA LEU A 97 -6.51 -3.14 -22.25
C LEU A 97 -6.88 -2.07 -23.29
N PHE A 98 -6.25 -0.89 -23.21
CA PHE A 98 -6.55 0.22 -24.11
C PHE A 98 -6.03 0.01 -25.53
N VAL A 99 -4.90 -0.69 -25.70
CA VAL A 99 -4.41 -1.11 -27.03
C VAL A 99 -5.39 -2.09 -27.68
N ALA A 100 -5.83 -3.14 -26.97
CA ALA A 100 -6.82 -4.09 -27.50
C ALA A 100 -8.16 -3.41 -27.82
N GLY A 101 -8.58 -2.43 -27.01
CA GLY A 101 -9.77 -1.62 -27.29
C GLY A 101 -9.61 -0.59 -28.42
N SER A 102 -8.40 -0.34 -28.93
CA SER A 102 -8.09 0.78 -29.83
C SER A 102 -8.46 2.17 -29.25
N PHE A 103 -8.21 2.38 -27.95
CA PHE A 103 -8.41 3.65 -27.26
C PHE A 103 -7.11 4.21 -26.66
N MET A 104 -7.11 5.49 -26.32
CA MET A 104 -6.12 6.08 -25.41
C MET A 104 -6.77 6.41 -24.05
N PRO A 105 -6.10 6.15 -22.92
CA PRO A 105 -6.57 6.60 -21.61
C PRO A 105 -6.64 8.13 -21.55
N ARG A 106 -7.79 8.66 -21.14
CA ARG A 106 -8.03 10.10 -20.91
C ARG A 106 -7.71 10.54 -19.48
N PHE A 107 -7.04 9.67 -18.72
CA PHE A 107 -6.66 9.82 -17.32
C PHE A 107 -5.24 9.31 -17.12
N ARG A 108 -4.64 9.56 -15.95
CA ARG A 108 -3.27 9.11 -15.64
C ARG A 108 -3.24 8.29 -14.36
N LEU A 109 -2.45 7.22 -14.34
CA LEU A 109 -2.15 6.51 -13.10
C LEU A 109 -1.12 7.26 -12.27
N GLY A 110 -1.36 7.30 -10.96
CA GLY A 110 -0.47 7.84 -9.93
C GLY A 110 -0.13 6.77 -8.89
N ASP A 111 0.99 6.99 -8.22
CA ASP A 111 1.51 6.15 -7.13
C ASP A 111 0.85 6.56 -5.81
N VAL A 112 0.19 5.62 -5.12
CA VAL A 112 -0.49 5.92 -3.85
C VAL A 112 0.48 6.32 -2.75
N PHE A 113 1.69 5.77 -2.69
CA PHE A 113 2.65 6.12 -1.65
C PHE A 113 3.08 7.58 -1.79
N LYS A 114 3.21 8.09 -3.02
CA LYS A 114 3.45 9.53 -3.28
C LYS A 114 2.26 10.42 -2.93
N LEU A 115 1.04 9.89 -2.90
CA LEU A 115 -0.16 10.58 -2.41
C LEU A 115 -0.25 10.59 -0.87
N LEU A 116 0.18 9.51 -0.22
CA LEU A 116 0.16 9.37 1.24
C LEU A 116 1.31 10.11 1.93
N GLU A 117 2.51 10.08 1.35
CA GLU A 117 3.74 10.59 1.98
C GLU A 117 3.62 12.02 2.53
N PRO A 118 3.06 13.02 1.81
CA PRO A 118 2.91 14.39 2.33
C PRO A 118 1.86 14.57 3.45
N ARG A 119 1.25 13.47 3.91
CA ARG A 119 0.21 13.44 4.96
C ARG A 119 0.63 12.64 6.18
N LEU A 120 1.73 11.91 6.09
CA LEU A 120 2.37 11.26 7.22
C LEU A 120 3.24 12.29 7.98
N PRO A 121 3.54 12.07 9.27
CA PRO A 121 4.54 12.87 9.98
C PRO A 121 5.87 12.88 9.22
N ALA A 122 6.65 13.95 9.31
CA ALA A 122 7.98 14.01 8.69
C ALA A 122 8.85 12.84 9.21
N PRO A 123 9.75 12.25 8.39
CA PRO A 123 10.47 11.02 8.74
C PRO A 123 11.14 11.02 10.12
N GLU A 124 11.69 12.17 10.55
CA GLU A 124 12.33 12.40 11.84
C GLU A 124 11.38 12.32 13.06
N TYR A 125 10.06 12.43 12.83
CA TYR A 125 9.00 12.32 13.84
C TYR A 125 8.07 11.12 13.60
N ARG A 126 8.39 10.26 12.63
CA ARG A 126 7.55 9.13 12.21
C ARG A 126 8.00 7.86 12.93
N ALA A 127 7.06 7.15 13.58
CA ALA A 127 7.34 5.79 14.05
C ALA A 127 7.68 4.90 12.82
N PRO A 128 8.77 4.10 12.84
CA PRO A 128 9.26 3.39 11.64
C PRO A 128 8.23 2.47 10.99
N ASP A 129 7.32 1.92 11.79
CA ASP A 129 6.26 0.99 11.41
C ASP A 129 4.90 1.67 11.13
N LEU A 130 4.78 2.99 11.28
CA LEU A 130 3.49 3.70 11.21
C LEU A 130 2.69 3.38 9.95
N LEU A 131 3.33 3.44 8.77
CA LEU A 131 2.66 3.15 7.50
C LEU A 131 2.21 1.68 7.45
N GLN A 132 3.05 0.75 7.91
CA GLN A 132 2.70 -0.67 7.98
C GLN A 132 1.53 -0.92 8.94
N CYS A 133 1.50 -0.26 10.11
CA CYS A 133 0.37 -0.32 11.02
C CYS A 133 -0.92 0.20 10.37
N LEU A 134 -0.86 1.33 9.67
CA LEU A 134 -2.02 1.92 8.98
C LEU A 134 -2.52 1.03 7.84
N MET A 135 -1.61 0.39 7.08
CA MET A 135 -1.94 -0.60 6.04
C MET A 135 -2.59 -1.85 6.64
N THR A 136 -1.99 -2.45 7.67
CA THR A 136 -2.54 -3.62 8.37
C THR A 136 -3.93 -3.34 8.95
N GLN A 137 -4.13 -2.15 9.54
CA GLN A 137 -5.43 -1.72 10.05
C GLN A 137 -6.44 -1.45 8.91
N ALA A 138 -6.02 -0.86 7.80
CA ALA A 138 -6.88 -0.66 6.63
C ALA A 138 -7.33 -1.98 6.01
N ARG A 139 -6.43 -2.98 5.92
CA ARG A 139 -6.76 -4.32 5.43
C ARG A 139 -7.75 -5.03 6.36
N ARG A 140 -7.57 -4.93 7.68
CA ARG A 140 -8.50 -5.48 8.70
C ARG A 140 -9.91 -4.87 8.61
N ASP A 141 -10.01 -3.57 8.32
CA ASP A 141 -11.30 -2.88 8.14
C ASP A 141 -11.98 -3.17 6.79
N THR A 142 -11.32 -3.88 5.89
CA THR A 142 -11.78 -4.05 4.51
C THR A 142 -12.49 -5.40 4.35
N PRO A 143 -13.83 -5.43 4.19
CA PRO A 143 -14.54 -6.64 3.85
C PRO A 143 -14.31 -7.01 2.38
N GLY A 144 -14.27 -8.31 2.10
CA GLY A 144 -14.07 -8.86 0.77
C GLY A 144 -13.02 -9.97 0.77
N PHE A 145 -12.67 -10.42 -0.44
CA PHE A 145 -11.54 -11.31 -0.66
C PHE A 145 -10.29 -10.44 -0.93
N ALA A 146 -9.12 -10.86 -0.45
CA ALA A 146 -7.88 -10.20 -0.85
C ALA A 146 -7.55 -10.63 -2.29
N HIS A 147 -6.97 -9.74 -3.09
CA HIS A 147 -6.79 -9.95 -4.52
C HIS A 147 -8.14 -10.04 -5.24
N GLN A 148 -9.03 -9.10 -4.94
CA GLN A 148 -10.14 -8.78 -5.84
C GLN A 148 -10.16 -7.28 -5.97
N ALA A 149 -10.09 -6.77 -7.19
CA ALA A 149 -9.88 -5.34 -7.45
C ALA A 149 -10.89 -4.45 -6.72
N ASP A 150 -12.14 -4.89 -6.54
CA ASP A 150 -13.14 -4.11 -5.81
C ASP A 150 -12.85 -4.00 -4.30
N SER A 151 -12.24 -5.02 -3.73
CA SER A 151 -11.83 -5.17 -2.33
C SER A 151 -10.49 -4.50 -2.09
N ASP A 152 -9.56 -4.58 -3.05
CA ASP A 152 -8.30 -3.86 -3.04
C ASP A 152 -8.52 -2.33 -3.19
N VAL A 153 -9.44 -1.88 -4.04
CA VAL A 153 -9.85 -0.46 -4.09
C VAL A 153 -10.58 -0.03 -2.80
N ARG A 154 -11.36 -0.89 -2.12
CA ARG A 154 -11.90 -0.61 -0.77
C ARG A 154 -10.77 -0.42 0.24
N TYR A 155 -9.75 -1.27 0.18
CA TYR A 155 -8.56 -1.17 1.04
C TYR A 155 -7.82 0.16 0.82
N LEU A 156 -7.60 0.58 -0.43
CA LEU A 156 -6.98 1.88 -0.73
C LEU A 156 -7.82 3.07 -0.21
N LEU A 157 -9.15 3.00 -0.34
CA LEU A 157 -10.07 3.99 0.25
C LEU A 157 -9.98 4.02 1.79
N ASN A 158 -9.87 2.87 2.44
CA ASN A 158 -9.73 2.75 3.90
C ASN A 158 -8.36 3.23 4.39
N LEU A 159 -7.28 2.89 3.69
CA LEU A 159 -5.93 3.38 3.97
C LEU A 159 -5.86 4.89 3.87
N TRP A 160 -6.42 5.48 2.81
CA TRP A 160 -6.51 6.93 2.67
C TRP A 160 -7.31 7.59 3.81
N ARG A 161 -8.46 7.02 4.21
CA ARG A 161 -9.24 7.51 5.35
C ARG A 161 -8.40 7.48 6.63
N ARG A 162 -7.67 6.40 6.87
CA ARG A 162 -6.80 6.22 8.04
C ARG A 162 -5.65 7.22 8.04
N VAL A 163 -4.90 7.38 6.95
CA VAL A 163 -3.83 8.39 6.84
C VAL A 163 -4.37 9.81 7.01
N ARG A 164 -5.48 10.16 6.36
CA ARG A 164 -6.08 11.52 6.45
C ARG A 164 -6.60 11.84 7.86
N ASN A 165 -7.12 10.84 8.58
CA ASN A 165 -7.63 11.01 9.94
C ASN A 165 -6.54 10.73 11.00
N HIS A 166 -5.32 10.34 10.60
CA HIS A 166 -4.19 10.15 11.50
C HIS A 166 -3.65 11.52 11.92
N HIS A 167 -4.19 12.06 13.01
CA HIS A 167 -3.52 13.12 13.72
C HIS A 167 -2.26 12.51 14.36
N PRO A 168 -1.04 13.04 14.10
CA PRO A 168 0.05 12.79 15.03
C PRO A 168 -0.44 13.24 16.40
N ALA A 169 -0.24 12.42 17.42
CA ALA A 169 -0.50 12.85 18.79
C ALA A 169 0.34 14.11 19.02
N VAL A 170 -0.34 15.25 19.21
CA VAL A 170 0.37 16.50 19.49
C VAL A 170 0.98 16.32 20.86
N SER A 171 2.27 15.98 20.87
CA SER A 171 3.17 16.10 22.01
C SER A 171 3.33 17.58 22.33
N SER A 172 2.26 18.22 22.81
CA SER A 172 2.31 19.54 23.41
C SER A 172 3.40 19.47 24.48
N PRO A 173 4.47 20.29 24.39
CA PRO A 173 5.47 20.31 25.44
C PRO A 173 4.77 20.78 26.71
N ASN A 174 4.61 19.85 27.67
CA ASN A 174 3.87 20.11 28.90
C ASN A 174 4.58 21.24 29.67
N PRO A 175 3.99 22.45 29.77
CA PRO A 175 4.68 23.60 30.36
C PRO A 175 4.87 23.46 31.88
N GLY A 176 4.27 22.44 32.50
CA GLY A 176 4.37 22.17 33.94
C GLY A 176 5.55 21.31 34.38
N ARG A 177 6.30 20.64 33.50
CA ARG A 177 7.39 19.74 33.93
C ARG A 177 8.68 20.53 34.21
N ARG A 178 8.74 21.18 35.38
CA ARG A 178 9.98 21.74 35.94
C ARG A 178 11.06 20.66 35.95
N VAL A 179 12.10 20.85 35.12
CA VAL A 179 13.35 20.10 35.25
C VAL A 179 14.01 20.59 36.53
N LEU A 180 14.11 19.74 37.55
CA LEU A 180 14.94 20.01 38.71
C LEU A 180 16.41 19.95 38.24
N PRO A 181 17.27 20.91 38.62
CA PRO A 181 18.68 20.87 38.23
C PRO A 181 19.35 19.65 38.85
N ALA A 182 20.23 19.01 38.08
CA ALA A 182 21.04 17.90 38.58
C ALA A 182 21.95 18.38 39.72
N VAL A 183 21.98 17.61 40.81
CA VAL A 183 22.92 17.85 41.91
C VAL A 183 24.33 17.48 41.42
N PRO A 184 25.34 18.35 41.56
CA PRO A 184 26.70 18.00 41.19
C PRO A 184 27.28 17.01 42.21
N THR A 185 27.80 15.89 41.72
CA THR A 185 28.62 14.98 42.53
C THR A 185 30.03 15.56 42.65
N GLU A 186 30.34 16.21 43.77
CA GLU A 186 31.72 16.49 44.15
C GLU A 186 32.44 15.18 44.48
N GLY A 187 33.65 15.02 43.97
CA GLY A 187 34.47 13.84 44.23
C GLY A 187 35.17 13.94 45.59
N PHE A 188 35.30 12.82 46.29
CA PHE A 188 36.19 12.69 47.43
C PHE A 188 37.24 11.60 47.16
N ASN A 189 38.50 11.98 47.30
CA ASN A 189 39.66 11.14 47.01
C ASN A 189 40.41 10.93 48.34
N ALA A 190 40.72 9.70 48.73
CA ALA A 190 41.57 9.41 49.89
C ALA A 190 42.33 8.08 49.73
N HIS A 191 43.66 8.15 49.79
CA HIS A 191 44.57 7.01 49.82
C HIS A 191 45.03 6.70 51.25
N GLN A 192 45.23 5.41 51.55
CA GLN A 192 46.33 4.78 52.34
C GLN A 192 46.04 3.25 52.37
N GLN A 193 46.89 2.32 51.91
CA GLN A 193 48.20 1.86 52.45
C GLN A 193 48.11 1.42 53.93
N THR A 194 48.59 0.26 54.41
CA THR A 194 49.34 -0.89 53.84
C THR A 194 48.60 -2.23 54.18
N ALA A 195 49.07 -3.49 54.07
CA ALA A 195 50.38 -4.12 53.81
C ALA A 195 50.23 -5.55 53.19
N SER A 196 51.32 -6.34 53.17
CA SER A 196 51.40 -7.81 52.96
C SER A 196 52.40 -8.40 53.99
N PRO A 197 52.62 -9.73 54.15
CA PRO A 197 53.30 -10.57 53.14
C PRO A 197 52.98 -12.10 53.12
N SER A 198 53.55 -12.80 52.12
CA SER A 198 53.95 -14.25 52.14
C SER A 198 52.86 -15.34 52.16
N LEU A 199 53.05 -16.56 51.62
CA LEU A 199 54.12 -17.18 50.80
C LEU A 199 53.60 -18.50 50.18
N ALA A 200 54.08 -18.87 48.97
CA ALA A 200 54.13 -20.23 48.37
C ALA A 200 52.83 -21.10 48.29
N GLY A 201 52.64 -21.98 47.30
CA GLY A 201 53.41 -22.28 46.09
C GLY A 201 52.79 -23.47 45.33
N GLU A 202 52.93 -23.51 44.00
CA GLU A 202 52.73 -24.69 43.15
C GLU A 202 53.97 -25.61 43.22
N PRO A 203 53.88 -26.95 43.06
CA PRO A 203 53.51 -27.61 41.77
C PRO A 203 52.71 -28.94 41.95
N ARG A 204 52.33 -29.74 40.94
CA ARG A 204 52.65 -29.87 39.50
C ARG A 204 51.39 -30.19 38.69
#